data_AF-A0A349KUK1-F1
#
_entry.id   AF-A0A349KUK1-F1
#
_cell.length_a   1.000
_cell.length_b   1.000
_cell.length_c   1.000
_cell.angle_alpha   90.00
_cell.angle_beta   90.00
_cell.angle_gamma   90.00
#
_symmetry.space_group_name_H-M   'P 1'
#
loop_
_entity.id
_entity.type
_entity.pdbx_description
1 polymer ?
#
loop_
_entity_poly.entity_id
_entity_poly.type
_entity_poly.pdbx_seq_one_letter_code
_entity_poly.pdbx_strand_id
1 'polypeptide(L)'
;MRRPSKDSPHKLTADSQRLVTFSQAIVQAASRIEERAWEHSLDTQLQKLLKSGHQDTIDTTLGSLFKEDLNAYDVLMDCVEAVSESTVITQEENGVPVRYDALLVAVPILAWTRFSIASGPIPADLLSTLSAHFAAHLLADGT
;
A
#
# COMPACT_ATOMS: atom_id res chain seq x y z
N MET A 1 -5.56 -37.06 29.41
CA MET A 1 -4.46 -36.45 28.63
C MET A 1 -5.07 -35.88 27.34
N ARG A 2 -5.22 -34.55 27.24
CA ARG A 2 -5.81 -33.90 26.07
C ARG A 2 -4.78 -33.94 24.93
N ARG A 3 -5.13 -34.57 23.81
CA ARG A 3 -4.27 -34.63 22.61
C ARG A 3 -4.05 -33.18 22.13
N PRO A 4 -2.81 -32.70 21.92
CA PRO A 4 -2.61 -31.39 21.33
C PRO A 4 -3.26 -31.40 19.94
N SER A 5 -4.13 -30.42 19.68
CA SER A 5 -4.70 -30.20 18.36
C SER A 5 -3.53 -29.92 17.41
N LYS A 6 -3.37 -30.81 16.44
CA LYS A 6 -2.47 -30.60 15.31
C LYS A 6 -2.95 -29.34 14.62
N ASP A 7 -2.13 -28.29 14.58
CA ASP A 7 -2.44 -27.07 13.83
C ASP A 7 -2.77 -27.49 12.39
N SER A 8 -4.03 -27.30 12.02
CA SER A 8 -4.48 -27.51 10.65
C SER A 8 -3.74 -26.49 9.79
N PRO A 9 -3.12 -26.87 8.65
CA PRO A 9 -2.60 -25.89 7.72
C PRO A 9 -3.77 -24.98 7.37
N HIS A 10 -3.67 -23.70 7.74
CA HIS A 10 -4.71 -22.72 7.45
C HIS A 10 -4.90 -22.72 5.93
N LYS A 11 -6.01 -23.30 5.46
CA LYS A 11 -6.36 -23.24 4.05
C LYS A 11 -6.50 -21.76 3.70
N LEU A 12 -5.74 -21.31 2.70
CA LEU A 12 -5.88 -19.96 2.17
C LEU A 12 -7.34 -19.71 1.81
N THR A 13 -7.81 -18.51 2.14
CA THR A 13 -9.14 -18.05 1.72
C THR A 13 -9.16 -17.88 0.21
N ALA A 14 -10.35 -17.73 -0.37
CA ALA A 14 -10.46 -17.46 -1.81
C ALA A 14 -9.76 -16.15 -2.20
N ASP A 15 -9.82 -15.13 -1.34
CA ASP A 15 -9.13 -13.85 -1.57
C ASP A 15 -7.61 -14.00 -1.44
N SER A 16 -7.11 -14.72 -0.42
CA SER A 16 -5.68 -15.03 -0.31
C SER A 16 -5.16 -15.78 -1.53
N GLN A 17 -5.91 -16.79 -2.00
CA GLN A 17 -5.52 -17.54 -3.19
C GLN A 17 -5.45 -16.65 -4.44
N ARG A 18 -6.34 -15.66 -4.59
CA ARG A 18 -6.28 -14.70 -5.69
C ARG A 18 -5.04 -13.81 -5.60
N LEU A 19 -4.73 -13.29 -4.42
CA LEU A 19 -3.52 -12.49 -4.20
C LEU A 19 -2.25 -13.29 -4.57
N VAL A 20 -2.17 -14.56 -4.14
CA VAL A 20 -1.07 -15.46 -4.55
C VAL A 20 -1.02 -15.61 -6.06
N THR A 21 -2.15 -15.95 -6.70
CA THR A 21 -2.21 -16.18 -8.14
C THR A 21 -1.79 -14.94 -8.94
N PHE A 22 -2.26 -13.74 -8.57
CA PHE A 22 -1.88 -12.52 -9.29
C PHE A 22 -0.41 -12.17 -9.09
N SER A 23 0.10 -12.30 -7.86
CA SER A 23 1.52 -12.02 -7.58
C SER A 23 2.43 -12.96 -8.37
N GLN A 24 2.09 -14.26 -8.42
CA GLN A 24 2.83 -15.23 -9.24
C GLN A 24 2.71 -14.94 -10.74
N ALA A 25 1.54 -14.50 -11.21
CA ALA A 25 1.35 -14.14 -12.62
C ALA A 25 2.18 -12.92 -13.03
N ILE A 26 2.35 -11.93 -12.14
CA ILE A 26 3.25 -10.79 -12.35
C ILE A 26 4.70 -11.27 -12.46
N VAL A 27 5.15 -12.13 -11.52
CA VAL A 27 6.51 -12.71 -11.57
C VAL A 27 6.79 -13.45 -12.88
N GLN A 28 5.77 -14.13 -13.44
CA GLN A 28 5.89 -14.91 -14.67
C GLN A 28 5.55 -14.10 -15.94
N ALA A 29 5.18 -12.83 -15.82
CA ALA A 29 4.79 -12.02 -16.97
C ALA A 29 5.97 -11.88 -17.94
N ALA A 30 5.74 -12.17 -19.22
CA ALA A 30 6.77 -12.11 -20.25
C ALA A 30 6.75 -10.79 -21.03
N SER A 31 5.76 -9.94 -20.74
CA SER A 31 5.61 -8.63 -21.37
C SER A 31 5.03 -7.60 -20.40
N ARG A 32 5.36 -6.32 -20.64
CA ARG A 32 4.82 -5.19 -19.87
C ARG A 32 3.30 -5.04 -19.96
N ILE A 33 2.70 -5.55 -21.03
CA ILE A 33 1.25 -5.49 -21.20
C ILE A 33 0.58 -6.49 -20.25
N GLU A 34 1.13 -7.70 -20.14
CA GLU A 34 0.64 -8.72 -19.21
C GLU A 34 0.85 -8.28 -17.76
N GLU A 35 2.07 -7.81 -17.44
CA GLU A 35 2.43 -7.31 -16.11
C GLU A 35 1.43 -6.26 -15.62
N ARG A 36 1.17 -5.21 -16.41
CA ARG A 36 0.21 -4.16 -16.07
C ARG A 36 -1.23 -4.65 -15.89
N ALA A 37 -1.64 -5.65 -16.68
CA ALA A 37 -2.97 -6.22 -16.55
C ALA A 37 -3.13 -6.98 -15.23
N TRP A 38 -2.08 -7.70 -14.82
CA TRP A 38 -2.05 -8.40 -13.54
C TRP A 38 -1.91 -7.45 -12.35
N GLU A 39 -1.05 -6.44 -12.44
CA GLU A 39 -0.92 -5.35 -11.45
C GLU A 39 -2.28 -4.69 -11.21
N HIS A 40 -2.99 -4.29 -12.27
CA HIS A 40 -4.31 -3.68 -12.13
C HIS A 40 -5.33 -4.58 -11.42
N SER A 41 -5.27 -5.90 -11.69
CA SER A 41 -6.12 -6.89 -11.04
C SER A 41 -5.78 -7.07 -9.57
N LEU A 42 -4.49 -7.09 -9.24
CA LEU A 42 -3.97 -7.16 -7.88
C LEU A 42 -4.35 -5.91 -7.08
N ASP A 43 -4.10 -4.73 -7.62
CA ASP A 43 -4.45 -3.44 -7.02
C ASP A 43 -5.95 -3.37 -6.70
N THR A 44 -6.79 -3.77 -7.65
CA THR A 44 -8.25 -3.77 -7.46
C THR A 44 -8.66 -4.68 -6.30
N GLN A 45 -8.06 -5.87 -6.19
CA GLN A 45 -8.33 -6.81 -5.11
C GLN A 45 -7.82 -6.28 -3.76
N LEU A 46 -6.61 -5.71 -3.72
CA LEU A 46 -6.02 -5.12 -2.51
C LEU A 46 -6.84 -3.92 -2.02
N GLN A 47 -7.20 -2.99 -2.90
CA GLN A 47 -8.06 -1.86 -2.57
C GLN A 47 -9.39 -2.30 -1.96
N LYS A 48 -10.00 -3.36 -2.50
CA LYS A 48 -11.24 -3.93 -1.94
C LYS A 48 -11.02 -4.48 -0.53
N LEU A 49 -9.96 -5.24 -0.31
CA LEU A 49 -9.65 -5.83 1.01
C LEU A 49 -9.37 -4.74 2.04
N LEU A 50 -8.56 -3.75 1.69
CA LEU A 50 -8.22 -2.62 2.56
C LEU A 50 -9.45 -1.78 2.91
N LYS A 51 -10.27 -1.42 1.92
CA LYS A 51 -11.53 -0.67 2.15
C LYS A 51 -12.53 -1.41 3.03
N SER A 52 -12.48 -2.73 3.05
CA SER A 52 -13.39 -3.57 3.85
C SER A 52 -12.79 -4.03 5.17
N GLY A 53 -11.58 -3.60 5.53
CA GLY A 53 -10.93 -3.91 6.81
C GLY A 53 -10.32 -5.31 6.91
N HIS A 54 -10.07 -5.99 5.79
CA HIS A 54 -9.53 -7.36 5.75
C HIS A 54 -7.99 -7.38 5.63
N GLN A 55 -7.31 -6.57 6.45
CA GLN A 55 -5.83 -6.52 6.50
C GLN A 55 -5.24 -7.89 6.90
N ASP A 56 -5.91 -8.61 7.80
CA ASP A 56 -5.53 -9.93 8.28
C ASP A 56 -5.36 -10.96 7.14
N THR A 57 -6.18 -10.84 6.09
CA THR A 57 -6.11 -11.69 4.90
C THR A 57 -4.85 -11.39 4.10
N ILE A 58 -4.45 -10.12 3.98
CA ILE A 58 -3.22 -9.70 3.33
C ILE A 58 -2.01 -10.20 4.12
N ASP A 59 -1.98 -9.95 5.43
CA ASP A 59 -0.89 -10.36 6.33
C ASP A 59 -0.70 -11.89 6.34
N THR A 60 -1.80 -12.65 6.37
CA THR A 60 -1.76 -14.12 6.31
C THR A 60 -1.19 -14.60 4.97
N THR A 61 -1.56 -13.95 3.87
CA THR A 61 -1.08 -14.30 2.53
C THR A 61 0.42 -14.04 2.41
N LEU A 62 0.87 -12.87 2.86
CA LEU A 62 2.29 -12.51 2.93
C LEU A 62 3.08 -13.49 3.79
N GLY A 63 2.56 -13.87 4.96
CA GLY A 63 3.19 -14.87 5.83
C GLY A 63 3.29 -16.27 5.20
N SER A 64 2.38 -16.62 4.29
CA SER A 64 2.45 -17.86 3.49
C SER A 64 3.51 -17.74 2.40
N LEU A 65 3.46 -16.67 1.60
CA LEU A 65 4.39 -16.45 0.48
C LEU A 65 5.83 -16.31 0.97
N PHE A 66 6.06 -15.64 2.09
CA PHE A 66 7.39 -15.52 2.70
C PHE A 66 8.08 -16.88 2.94
N LYS A 67 7.30 -17.95 3.16
CA LYS A 67 7.82 -19.31 3.38
C LYS A 67 7.96 -20.12 2.10
N GLU A 68 7.13 -19.85 1.09
CA GLU A 68 6.93 -20.73 -0.06
C GLU A 68 7.47 -20.14 -1.38
N ASP A 69 7.36 -18.83 -1.58
CA ASP A 69 7.67 -18.15 -2.83
C ASP A 69 8.04 -16.68 -2.56
N LEU A 70 9.35 -16.42 -2.36
CA LEU A 70 9.86 -15.08 -2.05
C LEU A 70 9.65 -14.07 -3.17
N ASN A 71 9.65 -14.51 -4.44
CA ASN A 71 9.44 -13.58 -5.56
C ASN A 71 8.00 -13.08 -5.57
N ALA A 72 7.03 -13.97 -5.36
CA ALA A 72 5.63 -13.56 -5.24
C ALA A 72 5.36 -12.78 -3.94
N TYR A 73 6.12 -13.05 -2.87
CA TYR A 73 6.08 -12.24 -1.65
C TYR A 73 6.50 -10.79 -1.92
N ASP A 74 7.64 -10.58 -2.58
CA ASP A 74 8.16 -9.24 -2.89
C ASP A 74 7.15 -8.46 -3.74
N VAL A 75 6.60 -9.08 -4.79
CA VAL A 75 5.55 -8.45 -5.62
C VAL A 75 4.31 -8.08 -4.79
N LEU A 76 3.82 -8.98 -3.94
CA LEU A 76 2.64 -8.68 -3.13
C LEU A 76 2.93 -7.54 -2.14
N MET A 77 4.13 -7.50 -1.55
CA MET A 77 4.56 -6.46 -0.64
C MET A 77 4.59 -5.09 -1.32
N ASP A 78 5.25 -5.00 -2.47
CA ASP A 78 5.37 -3.76 -3.26
C ASP A 78 3.99 -3.22 -3.66
N CYS A 79 3.08 -4.10 -4.11
CA CYS A 79 1.72 -3.69 -4.46
C CYS A 79 0.90 -3.25 -3.24
N VAL A 80 1.07 -3.90 -2.08
CA VAL A 80 0.41 -3.47 -0.83
C VAL A 80 0.90 -2.09 -0.43
N GLU A 81 2.20 -1.83 -0.50
CA GLU A 81 2.78 -0.51 -0.24
C GLU A 81 2.18 0.52 -1.20
N ALA A 82 2.28 0.29 -2.50
CA ALA A 82 1.78 1.21 -3.54
C ALA A 82 0.30 1.55 -3.36
N VAL A 83 -0.57 0.56 -3.10
CA VAL A 83 -2.01 0.78 -2.91
C VAL A 83 -2.32 1.50 -1.59
N SER A 84 -1.45 1.36 -0.59
CA SER A 84 -1.62 2.01 0.72
C SER A 84 -1.16 3.47 0.74
N GLU A 85 -0.16 3.82 -0.07
CA GLU A 85 0.44 5.15 -0.07
C GLU A 85 -0.02 6.04 -1.23
N SER A 86 -0.54 5.47 -2.31
CA SER A 86 -0.91 6.25 -3.49
C SER A 86 -2.39 6.12 -3.84
N THR A 87 -2.94 7.19 -4.38
CA THR A 87 -4.31 7.20 -4.87
C THR A 87 -4.52 8.25 -5.95
N VAL A 88 -5.72 8.24 -6.52
CA VAL A 88 -6.17 9.23 -7.49
C VAL A 88 -7.30 10.01 -6.87
N ILE A 89 -7.13 11.33 -6.77
CA ILE A 89 -8.18 12.23 -6.32
C ILE A 89 -8.73 13.02 -7.52
N THR A 90 -10.04 13.19 -7.56
CA THR A 90 -10.70 14.04 -8.57
C THR A 90 -11.24 15.26 -7.86
N GLN A 91 -10.85 16.45 -8.31
CA GLN A 91 -11.38 17.73 -7.83
C GLN A 91 -12.07 18.48 -8.96
N GLU A 92 -13.06 19.30 -8.65
CA GLU A 92 -13.65 20.19 -9.65
C GLU A 92 -12.92 21.54 -9.64
N GLU A 93 -12.42 21.93 -10.81
CA GLU A 93 -11.79 23.23 -11.02
C GLU A 93 -12.47 23.95 -12.16
N ASN A 94 -13.04 25.12 -11.88
CA ASN A 94 -13.80 25.90 -12.85
C ASN A 94 -14.92 25.09 -13.54
N GLY A 95 -15.52 24.13 -12.83
CA GLY A 95 -16.56 23.24 -13.36
C GLY A 95 -16.06 22.11 -14.25
N VAL A 96 -14.74 21.87 -14.30
CA VAL A 96 -14.13 20.75 -15.02
C VAL A 96 -13.51 19.78 -14.00
N PRO A 97 -13.77 18.45 -14.10
CA PRO A 97 -13.11 17.49 -13.24
C PRO A 97 -11.63 17.37 -13.62
N VAL A 98 -10.75 17.69 -12.67
CA VAL A 98 -9.31 17.54 -12.78
C VAL A 98 -8.89 16.36 -11.92
N ARG A 99 -8.06 15.48 -12.49
CA ARG A 99 -7.53 14.30 -11.83
C ARG A 99 -6.12 14.60 -11.34
N TYR A 100 -5.88 14.29 -10.07
CA TYR A 100 -4.57 14.37 -9.44
C TYR A 100 -4.15 12.98 -8.97
N ASP A 101 -2.89 12.64 -9.22
CA ASP A 101 -2.25 11.53 -8.54
C ASP A 101 -1.72 12.03 -7.19
N ALA A 102 -2.12 11.37 -6.12
CA ALA A 102 -1.79 11.74 -4.75
C ALA A 102 -0.88 10.68 -4.13
N LEU A 103 0.14 11.13 -3.40
CA LEU A 103 1.10 10.28 -2.70
C LEU A 103 1.16 10.68 -1.23
N LEU A 104 1.04 9.70 -0.34
CA LEU A 104 1.26 9.84 1.09
C LEU A 104 2.75 9.92 1.36
N VAL A 105 3.21 11.05 1.91
CA VAL A 105 4.61 11.22 2.32
C VAL A 105 4.74 11.02 3.82
N ALA A 106 5.33 9.88 4.21
CA ALA A 106 5.67 9.60 5.60
C ALA A 106 7.10 10.06 5.90
N VAL A 107 7.26 11.00 6.83
CA VAL A 107 8.58 11.50 7.27
C VAL A 107 8.85 11.04 8.70
N PRO A 108 9.49 9.88 8.92
CA PRO A 108 9.81 9.41 10.26
C PRO A 108 10.89 10.30 10.89
N ILE A 109 10.60 10.84 12.07
CA ILE A 109 11.54 11.67 12.83
C ILE A 109 12.04 10.87 14.03
N LEU A 110 13.35 10.60 14.07
CA LEU A 110 14.01 10.05 15.25
C LEU A 110 14.50 11.21 16.13
N ALA A 111 13.93 11.35 17.32
CA ALA A 111 14.34 12.37 18.29
C ALA A 111 14.80 11.73 19.60
N TRP A 112 16.04 12.04 20.01
CA TRP A 112 16.55 11.68 21.34
C TRP A 112 16.45 12.89 22.26
N THR A 113 15.61 12.80 23.29
CA THR A 113 15.49 13.86 24.28
C THR A 113 15.16 13.29 25.65
N ARG A 114 15.57 14.01 26.71
CA ARG A 114 15.12 13.73 28.09
C ARG A 114 13.76 14.36 28.39
N PHE A 115 13.23 15.16 27.47
CA PHE A 115 11.92 15.81 27.55
C PHE A 115 10.89 15.06 26.71
N SER A 116 9.61 15.36 26.89
CA SER A 116 8.55 14.87 26.01
C SER A 116 8.73 15.42 24.60
N ILE A 117 8.61 14.56 23.59
CA ILE A 117 8.50 14.99 22.20
C ILE A 117 7.13 15.66 22.05
N ALA A 118 7.11 16.88 21.52
CA ALA A 118 5.87 17.58 21.25
C ALA A 118 5.04 16.79 20.23
N SER A 119 3.77 16.57 20.55
CA SER A 119 2.80 15.92 19.67
C SER A 119 1.61 16.86 19.42
N GLY A 120 0.95 16.68 18.29
CA GLY A 120 -0.17 17.51 17.88
C GLY A 120 -0.04 18.00 16.43
N PRO A 121 -0.93 18.90 16.00
CA PRO A 121 -0.91 19.45 14.67
C PRO A 121 0.37 20.27 14.42
N ILE A 122 0.81 20.28 13.16
CA ILE A 122 1.94 21.10 12.72
C ILE A 122 1.54 22.59 12.82
N PRO A 123 2.34 23.45 13.45
CA PRO A 123 2.11 24.90 13.47
C PRO A 123 1.93 25.49 12.06
N ALA A 124 1.04 26.46 11.90
CA ALA A 124 0.62 26.96 10.58
C ALA A 124 1.77 27.59 9.77
N ASP A 125 2.70 28.27 10.43
CA ASP A 125 3.91 28.83 9.84
C ASP A 125 4.86 27.73 9.31
N LEU A 126 5.03 26.65 10.08
CA LEU A 126 5.80 25.50 9.65
C LEU A 126 5.10 24.75 8.51
N LEU A 127 3.78 24.60 8.57
CA LEU A 127 3.01 23.98 7.49
C LEU A 127 3.17 24.76 6.18
N SER A 128 3.08 26.10 6.23
CA SER A 128 3.29 26.96 5.05
C SER A 128 4.69 26.79 4.46
N THR A 129 5.71 26.67 5.33
CA THR A 129 7.09 26.43 4.90
C THR A 129 7.25 25.07 4.22
N LEU A 130 6.66 24.01 4.80
CA LEU A 130 6.65 22.67 4.20
C LEU A 130 5.94 22.66 2.86
N SER A 131 4.76 23.28 2.75
CA SER A 131 4.01 23.39 1.50
C SER A 131 4.81 24.09 0.41
N ALA A 132 5.53 25.17 0.74
CA ALA A 132 6.38 25.87 -0.22
C ALA A 132 7.52 24.98 -0.76
N HIS A 133 8.15 24.19 0.11
CA HIS A 133 9.20 23.25 -0.32
C HIS A 133 8.64 22.08 -1.13
N PHE A 134 7.47 21.56 -0.77
CA PHE A 134 6.80 20.52 -1.55
C PHE A 134 6.44 21.03 -2.94
N ALA A 135 5.82 22.21 -3.03
CA ALA A 135 5.48 22.82 -4.32
C ALA A 135 6.71 23.11 -5.18
N ALA A 136 7.83 23.54 -4.57
CA ALA A 136 9.04 23.88 -5.31
C ALA A 136 9.87 22.68 -5.78
N HIS A 137 9.71 21.50 -5.16
CA HIS A 137 10.66 20.39 -5.35
C HIS A 137 10.03 19.02 -5.59
N LEU A 138 8.76 18.82 -5.23
CA LEU A 138 8.13 17.50 -5.22
C LEU A 138 6.83 17.45 -6.03
N LEU A 139 5.94 18.42 -5.83
CA LEU A 139 4.62 18.44 -6.46
C LEU A 139 4.73 18.80 -7.95
N ALA A 140 3.75 18.35 -8.72
CA ALA A 140 3.64 18.71 -10.13
C ALA A 140 3.29 20.19 -10.31
N ASP A 141 3.64 20.75 -11.47
CA ASP A 141 3.27 22.13 -11.79
C ASP A 141 1.73 22.32 -11.72
N GLY A 142 1.30 23.40 -11.07
CA GLY A 142 -0.11 23.77 -10.98
C GLY A 142 -0.89 23.16 -9.81
N THR A 143 -0.23 22.50 -8.86
CA THR A 143 -0.80 22.09 -7.57
C THR A 143 -0.80 23.21 -6.53
#